data_AF-A0A7W6HSS6-F1
#
_entry.id   AF-A0A7W6HSS6-F1
#
_cell.length_a   1.000
_cell.length_b   1.000
_cell.length_c   1.000
_cell.angle_alpha   90.00
_cell.angle_beta   90.00
_cell.angle_gamma   90.00
#
_symmetry.space_group_name_H-M   'P 1'
#
loop_
_entity.id
_entity.type
_entity.pdbx_description
1 polymer ?
#
loop_
_entity_poly.entity_id
_entity_poly.type
_entity_poly.pdbx_seq_one_letter_code
_entity_poly.pdbx_strand_id
1 'polypeptide(L)'
;MEKIKTYRQYIEQTSFNKVWDILRSQYGETEDVKQFYIDLYEELKSLPKSPNGKPIQIREVYDFDRETLSEKLLYLSVDNVCYRQEVLIDQKVKVSTEQKIKDEEILALILYMSTLHGFETGRQADKAMADWLKSLKDDEPQRIQSDTDRNKAEAKSLERKKQYFWKHTINYDYAYDWSPILIILRRKIEFNIGYWYYHQRYVGWDVDVSRMELCCKLIDIAIDDGISGQKFYLNYRNAHRFKKDELSDDKDIIDSQTCELRAAKACHLVFKLLEKEIHKWWD
;
A
#
# COMPACT_ATOMS: atom_id res chain seq x y z
N MET A 1 26.59 1.67 2.69
CA MET A 1 25.14 1.96 2.59
C MET A 1 24.69 1.65 1.18
N GLU A 2 23.77 0.71 1.00
CA GLU A 2 23.15 0.47 -0.29
C GLU A 2 22.36 1.72 -0.70
N LYS A 3 22.50 2.15 -1.96
CA LYS A 3 21.86 3.37 -2.46
C LYS A 3 20.36 3.09 -2.54
N ILE A 4 19.54 3.89 -1.84
CA ILE A 4 18.07 3.79 -1.92
C ILE A 4 17.65 3.95 -3.39
N LYS A 5 17.03 2.91 -3.94
CA LYS A 5 16.50 2.86 -5.31
C LYS A 5 15.04 3.29 -5.34
N THR A 6 14.60 3.81 -6.47
CA THR A 6 13.18 4.04 -6.78
C THR A 6 12.59 2.82 -7.46
N TYR A 7 11.25 2.70 -7.46
CA TYR A 7 10.57 1.61 -8.16
C TYR A 7 10.95 1.53 -9.65
N ARG A 8 11.05 2.67 -10.35
CA ARG A 8 11.53 2.74 -11.74
C ARG A 8 12.93 2.17 -11.91
N GLN A 9 13.85 2.50 -11.00
CA GLN A 9 15.22 1.97 -11.06
C GLN A 9 15.26 0.45 -10.89
N TYR A 10 14.37 -0.15 -10.07
CA TYR A 10 14.26 -1.61 -10.02
C TYR A 10 13.82 -2.18 -11.36
N ILE A 11 12.81 -1.56 -12.01
CA ILE A 11 12.32 -1.98 -13.33
C ILE A 11 13.44 -1.91 -14.37
N GLU A 12 14.17 -0.80 -14.44
CA GLU A 12 15.23 -0.59 -15.43
C GLU A 12 16.44 -1.53 -15.24
N GLN A 13 16.72 -1.96 -14.01
CA GLN A 13 17.92 -2.74 -13.68
C GLN A 13 17.70 -4.25 -13.66
N THR A 14 16.45 -4.70 -13.61
CA THR A 14 16.10 -6.11 -13.42
C THR A 14 15.52 -6.69 -14.70
N SER A 15 15.86 -7.93 -15.06
CA SER A 15 15.24 -8.60 -16.20
C SER A 15 13.84 -9.11 -15.86
N PHE A 16 12.85 -8.82 -16.72
CA PHE A 16 11.48 -9.33 -16.57
C PHE A 16 11.43 -10.85 -16.37
N ASN A 17 12.24 -11.63 -17.08
CA ASN A 17 12.21 -13.09 -16.97
C ASN A 17 12.52 -13.59 -15.56
N LYS A 18 13.48 -12.95 -14.87
CA LYS A 18 13.81 -13.28 -13.47
C LYS A 18 12.67 -12.94 -12.53
N VAL A 19 12.04 -11.79 -12.75
CA VAL A 19 10.85 -11.34 -11.99
C VAL A 19 9.69 -12.30 -12.22
N TRP A 20 9.47 -12.72 -13.47
CA TRP A 20 8.42 -13.66 -13.84
C TRP A 20 8.60 -15.02 -13.18
N ASP A 21 9.83 -15.55 -13.14
CA ASP A 21 10.11 -16.80 -12.46
C ASP A 21 9.71 -16.75 -10.98
N ILE A 22 9.88 -15.60 -10.32
CA ILE A 22 9.47 -15.36 -8.94
C ILE A 22 7.94 -15.23 -8.83
N LEU A 23 7.31 -14.42 -9.69
CA LEU A 23 5.84 -14.28 -9.75
C LEU A 23 5.15 -15.64 -9.89
N ARG A 24 5.67 -16.51 -10.75
CA ARG A 24 5.16 -17.86 -10.96
C ARG A 24 5.44 -18.79 -9.76
N SER A 25 6.68 -18.83 -9.28
CA SER A 25 7.08 -19.81 -8.26
C SER A 25 6.63 -19.45 -6.84
N GLN A 26 6.66 -18.17 -6.46
CA GLN A 26 6.33 -17.72 -5.10
C GLN A 26 4.87 -17.29 -4.96
N TYR A 27 4.31 -16.65 -5.99
CA TYR A 27 2.96 -16.08 -5.94
C TYR A 27 1.92 -16.87 -6.75
N GLY A 28 2.35 -17.93 -7.43
CA GLY A 28 1.46 -18.84 -8.15
C GLY A 28 0.80 -18.22 -9.38
N GLU A 29 1.44 -17.23 -10.01
CA GLU A 29 0.94 -16.66 -11.25
C GLU A 29 1.05 -17.65 -12.42
N THR A 30 0.03 -17.65 -13.28
CA THR A 30 -0.08 -18.57 -14.42
C THR A 30 0.38 -17.92 -15.71
N GLU A 31 0.79 -18.71 -16.70
CA GLU A 31 1.21 -18.16 -18.00
C GLU A 31 0.08 -17.36 -18.68
N ASP A 32 -1.19 -17.65 -18.39
CA ASP A 32 -2.36 -16.91 -18.89
C ASP A 32 -2.36 -15.43 -18.51
N VAL A 33 -1.70 -15.04 -17.41
CA VAL A 33 -1.61 -13.64 -16.97
C VAL A 33 -0.25 -12.99 -17.25
N LYS A 34 0.70 -13.75 -17.80
CA LYS A 34 2.06 -13.26 -18.07
C LYS A 34 2.08 -12.04 -18.96
N GLN A 35 1.23 -12.03 -19.99
CA GLN A 35 1.18 -10.93 -20.94
C GLN A 35 0.77 -9.62 -20.25
N PHE A 36 -0.17 -9.66 -19.28
CA PHE A 36 -0.53 -8.48 -18.51
C PHE A 36 0.65 -7.89 -17.74
N TYR A 37 1.47 -8.75 -17.14
CA TYR A 37 2.69 -8.31 -16.45
C TYR A 37 3.73 -7.76 -17.42
N ILE A 38 3.90 -8.35 -18.61
CA ILE A 38 4.80 -7.82 -19.65
C ILE A 38 4.35 -6.44 -20.09
N ASP A 39 3.08 -6.30 -20.44
CA ASP A 39 2.49 -5.05 -20.92
C ASP A 39 2.64 -3.94 -19.87
N LEU A 40 2.32 -4.25 -18.61
CA LEU A 40 2.51 -3.33 -17.50
C LEU A 40 4.01 -3.00 -17.32
N TYR A 41 4.87 -3.99 -17.27
CA TYR A 41 6.31 -3.79 -17.01
C TYR A 41 6.97 -2.89 -18.06
N GLU A 42 6.57 -3.00 -19.34
CA GLU A 42 7.03 -2.08 -20.38
C GLU A 42 6.40 -0.68 -20.27
N GLU A 43 5.09 -0.59 -19.99
CA GLU A 43 4.40 0.69 -19.80
C GLU A 43 5.03 1.51 -18.67
N LEU A 44 5.35 0.86 -17.54
CA LEU A 44 5.95 1.49 -16.35
C LEU A 44 7.25 2.23 -16.66
N LYS A 45 8.06 1.73 -17.62
CA LYS A 45 9.30 2.41 -18.03
C LYS A 45 9.03 3.76 -18.68
N SER A 46 7.89 3.88 -19.36
CA SER A 46 7.49 5.08 -20.12
C SER A 46 6.67 6.09 -19.33
N LEU A 47 6.23 5.74 -18.11
CA LEU A 47 5.39 6.62 -17.30
C LEU A 47 6.09 7.95 -17.00
N PRO A 48 5.35 9.07 -16.95
CA PRO A 48 5.90 10.37 -16.59
C PRO A 48 6.43 10.36 -15.16
N LYS A 49 7.15 11.43 -14.80
CA LYS A 49 7.67 11.58 -13.44
C LYS A 49 6.52 11.65 -12.43
N SER A 50 6.59 10.79 -11.44
CA SER A 50 5.59 10.69 -10.39
C SER A 50 5.64 11.89 -9.43
N PRO A 51 4.49 12.33 -8.88
CA PRO A 51 4.50 13.28 -7.77
C PRO A 51 5.24 12.70 -6.54
N ASN A 52 5.76 13.57 -5.68
CA ASN A 52 6.37 13.11 -4.42
C ASN A 52 5.31 12.41 -3.57
N GLY A 53 5.56 11.15 -3.23
CA GLY A 53 4.65 10.31 -2.46
C GLY A 53 5.33 9.71 -1.24
N LYS A 54 4.61 8.81 -0.56
CA LYS A 54 5.19 8.00 0.51
C LYS A 54 6.13 6.96 -0.10
N PRO A 55 7.27 6.67 0.54
CA PRO A 55 8.13 5.58 0.10
C PRO A 55 7.39 4.24 0.22
N ILE A 56 7.61 3.36 -0.74
CA ILE A 56 7.24 1.94 -0.63
C ILE A 56 8.11 1.34 0.47
N GLN A 57 7.49 0.67 1.44
CA GLN A 57 8.21 0.06 2.55
C GLN A 57 8.10 -1.44 2.47
N ILE A 58 9.24 -2.13 2.51
CA ILE A 58 9.33 -3.59 2.55
C ILE A 58 9.97 -3.98 3.88
N ARG A 59 9.31 -4.88 4.60
CA ARG A 59 9.71 -5.31 5.94
C ARG A 59 9.55 -6.82 6.08
N GLU A 60 10.44 -7.43 6.85
CA GLU A 60 10.30 -8.82 7.27
C GLU A 60 9.21 -8.94 8.33
N VAL A 61 8.35 -9.94 8.19
CA VAL A 61 7.39 -10.32 9.23
C VAL A 61 7.82 -11.64 9.83
N TYR A 62 7.98 -11.63 11.16
CA TYR A 62 8.45 -12.77 11.92
C TYR A 62 7.32 -13.43 12.72
N ASP A 63 7.39 -14.76 12.83
CA ASP A 63 6.70 -15.58 13.81
C ASP A 63 7.64 -15.80 14.99
N PHE A 64 7.39 -15.11 16.09
CA PHE A 64 8.26 -15.21 17.27
C PHE A 64 8.07 -16.52 18.04
N ASP A 65 7.07 -17.34 17.71
CA ASP A 65 6.83 -18.64 18.35
C ASP A 65 7.73 -19.76 17.79
N ARG A 66 8.50 -19.49 16.72
CA ARG A 66 9.42 -20.45 16.10
C ARG A 66 10.83 -20.36 16.66
N GLU A 67 11.59 -21.46 16.63
CA GLU A 67 12.89 -21.52 17.32
C GLU A 67 14.03 -20.84 16.55
N THR A 68 14.17 -21.06 15.24
CA THR A 68 15.30 -20.53 14.46
C THR A 68 14.94 -19.27 13.66
N LEU A 69 15.89 -18.34 13.51
CA LEU A 69 15.68 -17.08 12.78
C LEU A 69 15.20 -17.28 11.32
N SER A 70 15.68 -18.35 10.67
CA SER A 70 15.23 -18.76 9.33
C SER A 70 13.80 -19.30 9.30
N GLU A 71 13.33 -19.92 10.38
CA GLU A 71 11.95 -20.39 10.50
C GLU A 71 11.01 -19.28 10.95
N LYS A 72 11.52 -18.31 11.73
CA LYS A 72 10.81 -17.14 12.20
C LYS A 72 10.40 -16.23 11.04
N LEU A 73 11.23 -16.07 10.00
CA LEU A 73 10.84 -15.28 8.83
C LEU A 73 9.65 -15.95 8.12
N LEU A 74 8.46 -15.34 8.19
CA LEU A 74 7.27 -15.88 7.56
C LEU A 74 7.12 -15.40 6.11
N TYR A 75 7.21 -14.08 5.92
CA TYR A 75 6.99 -13.44 4.63
C TYR A 75 7.52 -12.00 4.63
N LEU A 76 7.62 -11.42 3.42
CA LEU A 76 7.90 -10.01 3.22
C LEU A 76 6.57 -9.26 3.11
N SER A 77 6.37 -8.27 3.98
CA SER A 77 5.26 -7.33 3.88
C SER A 77 5.67 -6.13 3.05
N VAL A 78 4.72 -5.59 2.28
CA VAL A 78 4.89 -4.35 1.54
C VAL A 78 3.75 -3.39 1.85
N ASP A 79 4.13 -2.18 2.24
CA ASP A 79 3.22 -1.07 2.57
C ASP A 79 3.39 0.09 1.59
N ASN A 80 2.36 0.93 1.54
CA ASN A 80 2.26 2.06 0.61
C ASN A 80 2.35 1.64 -0.87
N VAL A 81 1.86 0.46 -1.23
CA VAL A 81 1.90 -0.08 -2.61
C VAL A 81 0.53 -0.20 -3.28
N CYS A 82 -0.56 0.04 -2.53
CA CYS A 82 -1.94 0.04 -3.06
C CYS A 82 -2.31 1.40 -3.70
N TYR A 83 -1.41 2.00 -4.46
CA TYR A 83 -1.66 3.26 -5.18
C TYR A 83 -1.57 3.01 -6.69
N ARG A 84 -2.02 3.98 -7.51
CA ARG A 84 -1.80 3.91 -8.96
C ARG A 84 -0.33 3.81 -9.30
N GLN A 85 -0.03 3.12 -10.39
CA GLN A 85 1.33 2.96 -10.90
C GLN A 85 2.02 4.32 -11.13
N GLU A 86 1.29 5.33 -11.61
CA GLU A 86 1.76 6.70 -11.80
C GLU A 86 2.16 7.40 -10.50
N VAL A 87 1.58 7.01 -9.37
CA VAL A 87 1.94 7.50 -8.04
C VAL A 87 3.10 6.69 -7.46
N LEU A 88 3.26 5.43 -7.84
CA LEU A 88 4.28 4.54 -7.29
C LEU A 88 5.64 4.61 -8.00
N ILE A 89 5.65 4.86 -9.32
CA ILE A 89 6.80 4.56 -10.19
C ILE A 89 8.12 5.23 -9.77
N ASP A 90 8.09 6.45 -9.22
CA ASP A 90 9.32 7.12 -8.76
C ASP A 90 9.44 7.17 -7.22
N GLN A 91 8.60 6.44 -6.49
CA GLN A 91 8.74 6.35 -5.05
C GLN A 91 9.98 5.57 -4.66
N LYS A 92 10.64 6.06 -3.61
CA LYS A 92 11.78 5.38 -2.99
C LYS A 92 11.30 4.07 -2.36
N VAL A 93 12.03 2.99 -2.59
CA VAL A 93 11.81 1.71 -1.93
C VAL A 93 12.73 1.62 -0.73
N LYS A 94 12.14 1.55 0.46
CA LYS A 94 12.85 1.34 1.72
C LYS A 94 12.71 -0.12 2.11
N VAL A 95 13.82 -0.83 2.10
CA VAL A 95 13.90 -2.23 2.52
C VAL A 95 14.52 -2.25 3.90
N SER A 96 13.75 -2.69 4.89
CA SER A 96 14.17 -2.79 6.29
C SER A 96 14.13 -4.26 6.69
N THR A 97 15.17 -4.98 6.25
CA THR A 97 15.30 -6.44 6.41
C THR A 97 16.71 -6.74 6.89
N GLU A 98 16.86 -7.78 7.72
CA GLU A 98 18.14 -8.27 8.20
C GLU A 98 18.90 -9.00 7.09
N GLN A 99 18.16 -9.65 6.19
CA GLN A 99 18.71 -10.39 5.07
C GLN A 99 18.77 -9.54 3.80
N LYS A 100 19.79 -9.80 2.97
CA LYS A 100 19.89 -9.18 1.65
C LYS A 100 18.92 -9.88 0.70
N ILE A 101 17.89 -9.16 0.29
CA ILE A 101 16.90 -9.61 -0.68
C ILE A 101 17.37 -9.21 -2.08
N LYS A 102 17.11 -10.07 -3.07
CA LYS A 102 17.50 -9.78 -4.45
C LYS A 102 16.59 -8.71 -5.08
N ASP A 103 17.13 -7.94 -6.03
CA ASP A 103 16.36 -6.90 -6.71
C ASP A 103 15.13 -7.47 -7.44
N GLU A 104 15.25 -8.67 -8.02
CA GLU A 104 14.14 -9.37 -8.68
C GLU A 104 13.02 -9.80 -7.73
N GLU A 105 13.34 -10.13 -6.47
CA GLU A 105 12.35 -10.50 -5.45
C GLU A 105 11.60 -9.27 -4.93
N ILE A 106 12.34 -8.17 -4.70
CA ILE A 106 11.75 -6.87 -4.35
C ILE A 106 10.78 -6.42 -5.46
N LEU A 107 11.23 -6.47 -6.72
CA LEU A 107 10.43 -6.03 -7.84
C LEU A 107 9.20 -6.92 -8.07
N ALA A 108 9.33 -8.24 -7.93
CA ALA A 108 8.20 -9.15 -8.03
C ALA A 108 7.15 -8.86 -6.95
N LEU A 109 7.56 -8.64 -5.70
CA LEU A 109 6.65 -8.27 -4.61
C LEU A 109 5.91 -6.95 -4.91
N ILE A 110 6.64 -5.92 -5.35
CA ILE A 110 6.04 -4.62 -5.68
C ILE A 110 5.04 -4.79 -6.83
N LEU A 111 5.39 -5.47 -7.93
CA LEU A 111 4.49 -5.71 -9.06
C LEU A 111 3.26 -6.51 -8.67
N TYR A 112 3.44 -7.59 -7.90
CA TYR A 112 2.34 -8.44 -7.46
C TYR A 112 1.32 -7.65 -6.64
N MET A 113 1.79 -6.82 -5.72
CA MET A 113 0.93 -6.06 -4.80
C MET A 113 0.43 -4.73 -5.39
N SER A 114 1.17 -4.09 -6.30
CA SER A 114 0.71 -2.89 -7.00
C SER A 114 -0.39 -3.20 -8.01
N THR A 115 -0.51 -4.46 -8.42
CA THR A 115 -1.57 -4.97 -9.30
C THR A 115 -2.71 -5.68 -8.55
N LEU A 116 -2.87 -5.39 -7.25
CA LEU A 116 -3.92 -5.97 -6.39
C LEU A 116 -5.34 -5.71 -6.92
N HIS A 117 -5.57 -4.55 -7.53
CA HIS A 117 -6.88 -4.13 -8.02
C HIS A 117 -7.05 -4.28 -9.53
N GLY A 118 -5.94 -4.45 -10.27
CA GLY A 118 -5.92 -4.56 -11.72
C GLY A 118 -4.50 -4.40 -12.26
N PHE A 119 -4.30 -4.78 -13.52
CA PHE A 119 -3.00 -4.71 -14.19
C PHE A 119 -2.75 -3.38 -14.91
N GLU A 120 -3.81 -2.61 -15.13
CA GLU A 120 -3.76 -1.42 -15.98
C GLU A 120 -3.22 -0.20 -15.24
N THR A 121 -2.52 0.65 -15.98
CA THR A 121 -2.22 2.02 -15.53
C THR A 121 -3.48 2.91 -15.65
N GLY A 122 -3.49 4.03 -14.93
CA GLY A 122 -4.58 5.02 -15.07
C GLY A 122 -4.73 5.50 -16.51
N ARG A 123 -3.60 5.70 -17.21
CA ARG A 123 -3.61 6.06 -18.64
C ARG A 123 -4.28 5.00 -19.53
N GLN A 124 -4.03 3.71 -19.26
CA GLN A 124 -4.65 2.62 -20.00
C GLN A 124 -6.16 2.56 -19.72
N ALA A 125 -6.57 2.72 -18.46
CA ALA A 125 -7.99 2.78 -18.09
C ALA A 125 -8.72 3.97 -18.75
N ASP A 126 -8.11 5.16 -18.75
CA ASP A 126 -8.69 6.36 -19.39
C ASP A 126 -8.86 6.18 -20.89
N LYS A 127 -7.87 5.56 -21.55
CA LYS A 127 -7.92 5.25 -22.98
C LYS A 127 -9.02 4.22 -23.27
N ALA A 128 -9.10 3.14 -22.50
CA ALA A 128 -10.14 2.11 -22.67
C ALA A 128 -11.55 2.71 -22.51
N MET A 129 -11.73 3.61 -21.54
CA MET A 129 -12.99 4.34 -21.36
C MET A 129 -13.31 5.27 -22.54
N ALA A 130 -12.32 6.00 -23.06
CA ALA A 130 -12.50 6.88 -24.21
C ALA A 130 -12.86 6.09 -25.49
N ASP A 131 -12.20 4.96 -25.72
CA ASP A 131 -12.48 4.07 -26.84
C ASP A 131 -13.88 3.45 -26.72
N TRP A 132 -14.29 3.04 -25.51
CA TRP A 132 -15.64 2.56 -25.22
C TRP A 132 -16.70 3.65 -25.50
N LEU A 133 -16.51 4.87 -24.97
CA LEU A 133 -17.41 6.00 -25.22
C LEU A 133 -17.52 6.35 -26.70
N LYS A 134 -16.43 6.19 -27.47
CA LYS A 134 -16.44 6.41 -28.92
C LYS A 134 -17.24 5.33 -29.64
N SER A 135 -17.05 4.06 -29.29
CA SER A 135 -17.79 2.95 -29.90
C SER A 135 -19.31 3.03 -29.68
N LEU A 136 -19.76 3.61 -28.56
CA LEU A 136 -21.19 3.88 -28.32
C LEU A 136 -21.79 4.92 -29.29
N LYS A 137 -20.95 5.77 -29.90
CA LYS A 137 -21.39 6.81 -30.84
C LYS A 137 -21.39 6.34 -32.29
N ASP A 138 -20.58 5.33 -32.61
CA ASP A 138 -20.30 4.92 -33.98
C ASP A 138 -21.23 3.79 -34.49
N ASP A 139 -22.27 3.39 -33.73
CA ASP A 139 -23.20 2.26 -34.02
C ASP A 139 -22.48 0.94 -34.41
N GLU A 140 -21.19 0.81 -34.10
CA GLU A 140 -20.44 -0.42 -34.34
C GLU A 140 -20.92 -1.46 -33.33
N PRO A 141 -21.37 -2.65 -33.79
CA PRO A 141 -21.68 -3.73 -32.88
C PRO A 141 -20.39 -4.13 -32.18
N GLN A 142 -20.27 -3.75 -30.90
CA GLN A 142 -19.19 -4.23 -30.06
C GLN A 142 -19.22 -5.76 -30.10
N ARG A 143 -18.24 -6.37 -30.77
CA ARG A 143 -17.64 -7.55 -30.19
C ARG A 143 -16.94 -7.04 -28.95
N ILE A 144 -17.68 -6.96 -27.84
CA ILE A 144 -17.06 -7.13 -26.52
C ILE A 144 -16.24 -8.39 -26.71
N GLN A 145 -14.91 -8.27 -26.82
CA GLN A 145 -14.04 -9.43 -26.81
C GLN A 145 -14.21 -9.99 -25.41
N SER A 146 -15.22 -10.84 -25.28
CA SER A 146 -15.37 -11.76 -24.18
C SER A 146 -14.27 -12.79 -24.39
N ASP A 147 -13.03 -12.37 -24.19
CA ASP A 147 -11.94 -13.30 -23.95
C ASP A 147 -12.18 -13.82 -22.54
N THR A 148 -13.24 -14.64 -22.41
CA THR A 148 -13.78 -15.07 -21.13
C THR A 148 -12.72 -15.77 -20.31
N ASP A 149 -11.77 -16.41 -20.98
CA ASP A 149 -10.70 -17.15 -20.33
C ASP A 149 -9.57 -16.22 -19.87
N ARG A 150 -9.24 -15.17 -20.63
CA ARG A 150 -8.30 -14.12 -20.21
C ARG A 150 -8.85 -13.33 -19.02
N ASN A 151 -10.13 -12.96 -19.07
CA ASN A 151 -10.83 -12.27 -17.98
C ASN A 151 -10.98 -13.18 -16.74
N LYS A 152 -11.21 -14.49 -16.92
CA LYS A 152 -11.20 -15.47 -15.82
C LYS A 152 -9.81 -15.62 -15.22
N ALA A 153 -8.76 -15.65 -16.03
CA ALA A 153 -7.38 -15.78 -15.56
C ALA A 153 -6.97 -14.55 -14.73
N GLU A 154 -7.28 -13.35 -15.23
CA GLU A 154 -7.10 -12.11 -14.49
C GLU A 154 -7.88 -12.14 -13.17
N ALA A 155 -9.18 -12.46 -13.21
CA ALA A 155 -10.01 -12.52 -12.00
C ALA A 155 -9.44 -13.50 -10.95
N LYS A 156 -8.92 -14.66 -11.37
CA LYS A 156 -8.25 -15.61 -10.49
C LYS A 156 -6.95 -15.04 -9.90
N SER A 157 -6.16 -14.32 -10.68
CA SER A 157 -4.95 -13.62 -10.19
C SER A 157 -5.31 -12.57 -9.15
N LEU A 158 -6.30 -11.72 -9.44
CA LEU A 158 -6.78 -10.70 -8.50
C LEU A 158 -7.32 -11.31 -7.20
N GLU A 159 -8.04 -12.43 -7.30
CA GLU A 159 -8.54 -13.15 -6.11
C GLU A 159 -7.40 -13.72 -5.26
N ARG A 160 -6.37 -14.32 -5.88
CA ARG A 160 -5.16 -14.77 -5.15
C ARG A 160 -4.46 -13.61 -4.45
N LYS A 161 -4.33 -12.46 -5.12
CA LYS A 161 -3.73 -11.25 -4.53
C LYS A 161 -4.53 -10.72 -3.35
N LYS A 162 -5.87 -10.71 -3.44
CA LYS A 162 -6.75 -10.34 -2.32
C LYS A 162 -6.58 -11.30 -1.14
N GLN A 163 -6.58 -12.60 -1.39
CA GLN A 163 -6.37 -13.61 -0.36
C GLN A 163 -5.00 -13.45 0.31
N TYR A 164 -3.95 -13.25 -0.48
CA TYR A 164 -2.61 -12.94 0.01
C TYR A 164 -2.63 -11.69 0.90
N PHE A 165 -3.15 -10.57 0.38
CA PHE A 165 -3.25 -9.30 1.12
C PHE A 165 -3.96 -9.48 2.46
N TRP A 166 -5.13 -10.13 2.49
CA TRP A 166 -5.94 -10.27 3.70
C TRP A 166 -5.35 -11.27 4.68
N LYS A 167 -4.83 -12.40 4.20
CA LYS A 167 -4.12 -13.38 5.04
C LYS A 167 -2.98 -12.70 5.81
N HIS A 168 -2.15 -11.93 5.10
CA HIS A 168 -1.02 -11.24 5.72
C HIS A 168 -1.46 -10.06 6.59
N THR A 169 -2.54 -9.36 6.23
CA THR A 169 -3.09 -8.29 7.07
C THR A 169 -3.61 -8.82 8.40
N ILE A 170 -4.34 -9.95 8.41
CA ILE A 170 -4.88 -10.55 9.64
C ILE A 170 -3.76 -11.14 10.50
N ASN A 171 -2.66 -11.63 9.90
CA ASN A 171 -1.51 -12.12 10.65
C ASN A 171 -0.77 -11.04 11.47
N TYR A 172 -1.10 -9.75 11.30
CA TYR A 172 -0.64 -8.71 12.23
C TYR A 172 -1.37 -8.72 13.56
N ASP A 173 -2.51 -9.41 13.67
CA ASP A 173 -3.31 -9.46 14.89
C ASP A 173 -2.50 -10.12 16.01
N TYR A 174 -2.22 -9.32 17.04
CA TYR A 174 -1.40 -9.72 18.18
C TYR A 174 -2.10 -9.26 19.47
N ALA A 175 -2.20 -10.16 20.44
CA ALA A 175 -3.08 -9.97 21.59
C ALA A 175 -2.51 -9.06 22.70
N TYR A 176 -1.25 -8.66 22.61
CA TYR A 176 -0.55 -8.02 23.74
C TYR A 176 -0.72 -6.50 23.79
N ASP A 177 -1.06 -5.84 22.68
CA ASP A 177 -1.27 -4.40 22.63
C ASP A 177 -2.34 -3.99 21.60
N TRP A 178 -2.68 -2.70 21.58
CA TRP A 178 -3.75 -2.17 20.73
C TRP A 178 -3.27 -1.77 19.33
N SER A 179 -1.94 -1.65 19.11
CA SER A 179 -1.38 -1.17 17.84
C SER A 179 -1.73 -2.06 16.63
N PRO A 180 -1.81 -3.41 16.75
CA PRO A 180 -2.28 -4.31 15.70
C PRO A 180 -3.64 -3.93 15.11
N ILE A 181 -4.59 -3.50 15.97
CA ILE A 181 -5.93 -3.09 15.54
C ILE A 181 -5.84 -1.91 14.57
N LEU A 182 -5.01 -0.92 14.90
CA LEU A 182 -4.80 0.24 14.02
C LEU A 182 -4.02 -0.13 12.75
N ILE A 183 -3.08 -1.07 12.82
CA ILE A 183 -2.37 -1.58 11.63
C ILE A 183 -3.36 -2.24 10.66
N ILE A 184 -4.22 -3.14 11.16
CA ILE A 184 -5.25 -3.81 10.35
C ILE A 184 -6.21 -2.78 9.72
N LEU A 185 -6.66 -1.81 10.52
CA LEU A 185 -7.50 -0.71 10.03
C LEU A 185 -6.81 0.09 8.93
N ARG A 186 -5.54 0.47 9.13
CA ARG A 186 -4.73 1.18 8.12
C ARG A 186 -4.62 0.39 6.83
N ARG A 187 -4.33 -0.92 6.91
CA ARG A 187 -4.29 -1.83 5.76
C ARG A 187 -5.64 -1.87 5.04
N LYS A 188 -6.75 -1.92 5.77
CA LYS A 188 -8.08 -1.83 5.16
C LYS A 188 -8.31 -0.51 4.45
N ILE A 189 -7.85 0.61 5.00
CA ILE A 189 -7.96 1.91 4.34
C ILE A 189 -7.09 1.97 3.08
N GLU A 190 -5.84 1.48 3.13
CA GLU A 190 -4.97 1.37 1.95
C GLU A 190 -5.58 0.52 0.83
N PHE A 191 -6.24 -0.58 1.19
CA PHE A 191 -6.98 -1.40 0.23
C PHE A 191 -8.09 -0.58 -0.47
N ASN A 192 -8.84 0.26 0.25
CA ASN A 192 -9.88 1.07 -0.40
C ASN A 192 -9.25 2.20 -1.20
N ILE A 193 -8.16 2.82 -0.73
CA ILE A 193 -7.41 3.81 -1.51
C ILE A 193 -7.07 3.24 -2.89
N GLY A 194 -6.51 2.03 -2.95
CA GLY A 194 -6.19 1.35 -4.21
C GLY A 194 -7.43 1.08 -5.08
N TYR A 195 -8.52 0.65 -4.47
CA TYR A 195 -9.80 0.46 -5.15
C TYR A 195 -10.34 1.75 -5.77
N TRP A 196 -10.34 2.85 -5.02
CA TRP A 196 -10.82 4.17 -5.47
C TRP A 196 -9.95 4.73 -6.59
N TYR A 197 -8.63 4.62 -6.43
CA TYR A 197 -7.67 4.94 -7.47
C TYR A 197 -7.94 4.13 -8.74
N TYR A 198 -8.20 2.83 -8.64
CA TYR A 198 -8.39 2.01 -9.82
C TYR A 198 -9.71 2.34 -10.54
N HIS A 199 -10.84 2.43 -9.81
CA HIS A 199 -12.16 2.53 -10.44
C HIS A 199 -12.70 3.96 -10.67
N GLN A 200 -12.23 4.98 -9.94
CA GLN A 200 -12.61 6.40 -10.10
C GLN A 200 -14.11 6.64 -10.38
N ARG A 201 -14.99 6.02 -9.59
CA ARG A 201 -16.41 5.87 -9.94
C ARG A 201 -17.25 7.15 -9.87
N TYR A 202 -16.76 8.26 -9.31
CA TYR A 202 -17.50 9.52 -9.20
C TYR A 202 -16.60 10.75 -9.08
N VAL A 203 -17.12 11.93 -9.41
CA VAL A 203 -16.41 13.22 -9.26
C VAL A 203 -16.19 13.57 -7.80
N GLY A 204 -14.94 13.78 -7.39
CA GLY A 204 -14.55 14.10 -6.02
C GLY A 204 -13.98 12.91 -5.23
N TRP A 205 -13.83 11.74 -5.85
CA TRP A 205 -13.21 10.55 -5.25
C TRP A 205 -11.80 10.84 -4.68
N ASP A 206 -11.09 11.79 -5.29
CA ASP A 206 -9.75 12.25 -4.91
C ASP A 206 -9.73 12.96 -3.54
N VAL A 207 -10.81 13.66 -3.20
CA VAL A 207 -10.99 14.27 -1.87
C VAL A 207 -11.14 13.19 -0.80
N ASP A 208 -11.89 12.12 -1.10
CA ASP A 208 -12.08 11.02 -0.16
C ASP A 208 -10.81 10.20 0.01
N VAL A 209 -10.09 9.93 -1.08
CA VAL A 209 -8.74 9.33 -1.03
C VAL A 209 -7.78 10.19 -0.21
N SER A 210 -7.79 11.52 -0.38
CA SER A 210 -6.95 12.43 0.42
C SER A 210 -7.25 12.33 1.92
N ARG A 211 -8.52 12.14 2.30
CA ARG A 211 -8.92 11.91 3.69
C ARG A 211 -8.50 10.53 4.19
N MET A 212 -8.62 9.48 3.37
CA MET A 212 -8.12 8.15 3.70
C MET A 212 -6.60 8.16 3.91
N GLU A 213 -5.84 8.84 3.05
CA GLU A 213 -4.39 9.01 3.20
C GLU A 213 -4.03 9.78 4.47
N LEU A 214 -4.81 10.82 4.81
CA LEU A 214 -4.68 11.51 6.10
C LEU A 214 -4.95 10.55 7.27
N CYS A 215 -5.98 9.71 7.18
CA CYS A 215 -6.27 8.70 8.18
C CYS A 215 -5.09 7.73 8.36
N CYS A 216 -4.51 7.22 7.27
CA CYS A 216 -3.31 6.38 7.33
C CYS A 216 -2.12 7.11 7.98
N LYS A 217 -1.90 8.40 7.67
CA LYS A 217 -0.85 9.21 8.33
C LYS A 217 -1.11 9.40 9.82
N LEU A 218 -2.36 9.59 10.22
CA LEU A 218 -2.73 9.72 11.64
C LEU A 218 -2.52 8.39 12.37
N ILE A 219 -2.82 7.25 11.73
CA ILE A 219 -2.51 5.93 12.28
C ILE A 219 -1.00 5.73 12.41
N ASP A 220 -0.21 6.10 11.40
CA ASP A 220 1.26 6.06 11.47
C ASP A 220 1.76 6.84 12.70
N ILE A 221 1.21 8.04 12.96
CA ILE A 221 1.57 8.86 14.13
C ILE A 221 1.06 8.25 15.44
N ALA A 222 -0.10 7.59 15.44
CA ALA A 222 -0.65 6.98 16.63
C ALA A 222 0.21 5.79 17.09
N ILE A 223 0.70 4.98 16.15
CA ILE A 223 1.51 3.78 16.43
C ILE A 223 2.99 4.13 16.64
N ASP A 224 3.48 5.27 16.13
CA ASP A 224 4.86 5.71 16.34
C ASP A 224 5.18 5.80 17.84
N ASP A 225 6.14 4.99 18.28
CA ASP A 225 6.64 4.95 19.67
C ASP A 225 7.46 6.21 20.04
N GLY A 226 7.62 7.14 19.09
CA GLY A 226 8.22 8.45 19.32
C GLY A 226 9.74 8.44 19.28
N ILE A 227 10.37 7.32 18.89
CA ILE A 227 11.83 7.17 18.83
C ILE A 227 12.44 7.93 17.63
N SER A 228 11.62 8.43 16.70
CA SER A 228 12.10 8.97 15.42
C SER A 228 12.94 10.27 15.49
N GLY A 229 13.12 10.88 16.68
CA GLY A 229 13.97 12.07 16.87
C GLY A 229 13.53 13.28 16.04
N GLN A 230 12.34 13.20 15.42
CA GLN A 230 11.85 14.19 14.48
C GLN A 230 11.15 15.30 15.26
N LYS A 231 11.62 16.55 15.15
CA LYS A 231 10.96 17.69 15.79
C LYS A 231 9.58 17.90 15.16
N PHE A 232 8.54 17.94 15.99
CA PHE A 232 7.17 18.24 15.58
C PHE A 232 6.57 19.35 16.45
N TYR A 233 5.56 20.02 15.90
CA TYR A 233 4.74 20.96 16.67
C TYR A 233 3.61 20.20 17.38
N LEU A 234 3.43 20.45 18.67
CA LEU A 234 2.32 19.91 19.46
C LEU A 234 1.63 21.06 20.21
N ASN A 235 0.30 21.16 20.04
CA ASN A 235 -0.47 22.16 20.77
C ASN A 235 -0.79 21.67 22.19
N TYR A 236 -0.11 22.17 23.21
CA TYR A 236 -0.34 21.74 24.60
C TYR A 236 -1.60 22.31 25.26
N ARG A 237 -2.27 23.33 24.69
CA ARG A 237 -3.42 24.01 25.34
C ARG A 237 -4.60 23.07 25.63
N ASN A 238 -4.76 22.03 24.81
CA ASN A 238 -5.82 21.04 24.97
C ASN A 238 -5.31 19.69 25.48
N ALA A 239 -4.08 19.62 26.02
CA ALA A 239 -3.47 18.38 26.47
C ALA A 239 -4.33 17.63 27.50
N HIS A 240 -4.96 18.36 28.43
CA HIS A 240 -5.88 17.85 29.45
C HIS A 240 -7.05 17.01 28.91
N ARG A 241 -7.40 17.15 27.62
CA ARG A 241 -8.47 16.35 26.98
C ARG A 241 -8.00 14.95 26.57
N PHE A 242 -6.69 14.73 26.53
CA PHE A 242 -6.06 13.52 25.99
C PHE A 242 -5.12 12.84 27.00
N LYS A 243 -4.68 13.55 28.04
CA LYS A 243 -3.90 13.03 29.16
C LYS A 243 -4.43 13.53 30.50
N LYS A 244 -4.38 12.67 31.52
CA LYS A 244 -4.83 12.98 32.89
C LYS A 244 -3.76 13.62 33.77
N ASP A 245 -2.49 13.33 33.51
CA ASP A 245 -1.38 13.74 34.39
C ASP A 245 -0.70 15.03 33.92
N GLU A 246 -0.14 15.78 34.87
CA GLU A 246 0.68 16.96 34.60
C GLU A 246 1.98 16.56 33.88
N LEU A 247 2.48 17.45 33.02
CA LEU A 247 3.76 17.23 32.34
C LEU A 247 4.88 17.33 33.37
N SER A 248 5.84 16.41 33.31
CA SER A 248 7.05 16.44 34.14
C SER A 248 7.91 17.66 33.81
N ASP A 249 8.82 18.04 34.70
CA ASP A 249 9.90 19.00 34.43
C ASP A 249 11.19 18.32 33.92
N ASP A 250 11.28 16.99 34.03
CA ASP A 250 12.39 16.19 33.53
C ASP A 250 12.31 16.07 32.00
N LYS A 251 13.39 16.44 31.32
CA LYS A 251 13.45 16.51 29.85
C LYS A 251 13.14 15.19 29.15
N ASP A 252 13.69 14.07 29.65
CA ASP A 252 13.50 12.76 29.00
C ASP A 252 12.05 12.28 29.22
N ILE A 253 11.49 12.61 30.38
CA ILE A 253 10.08 12.34 30.70
C ILE A 253 9.15 13.23 29.86
N ILE A 254 9.48 14.51 29.67
CA ILE A 254 8.72 15.45 28.83
C ILE A 254 8.69 14.97 27.37
N ASP A 255 9.83 14.53 26.84
CA ASP A 255 9.93 14.08 25.45
C ASP A 255 9.06 12.83 25.25
N SER A 256 9.13 11.85 26.16
CA SER A 256 8.25 10.68 26.18
C SER A 256 6.76 11.07 26.30
N GLN A 257 6.42 11.93 27.27
CA GLN A 257 5.05 12.39 27.48
C GLN A 257 4.51 13.19 26.28
N THR A 258 5.37 13.89 25.56
CA THR A 258 5.05 14.63 24.34
C THR A 258 4.71 13.68 23.19
N CYS A 259 5.49 12.61 23.01
CA CYS A 259 5.22 11.56 22.03
C CYS A 259 3.88 10.87 22.31
N GLU A 260 3.65 10.45 23.55
CA GLU A 260 2.38 9.85 23.97
C GLU A 260 1.18 10.80 23.74
N LEU A 261 1.34 12.10 24.03
CA LEU A 261 0.28 13.09 23.81
C LEU A 261 -0.03 13.28 22.32
N ARG A 262 1.02 13.24 21.48
CA ARG A 262 0.87 13.29 20.02
C ARG A 262 0.13 12.05 19.51
N ALA A 263 0.52 10.86 19.97
CA ALA A 263 -0.12 9.60 19.61
C ALA A 263 -1.60 9.59 20.03
N ALA A 264 -1.91 9.98 21.27
CA ALA A 264 -3.29 10.05 21.78
C ALA A 264 -4.18 11.00 20.94
N LYS A 265 -3.65 12.16 20.55
CA LYS A 265 -4.36 13.10 19.67
C LYS A 265 -4.58 12.55 18.28
N ALA A 266 -3.57 11.91 17.70
CA ALA A 266 -3.68 11.30 16.39
C ALA A 266 -4.74 10.19 16.40
N CYS A 267 -4.70 9.31 17.40
CA CYS A 267 -5.69 8.26 17.63
C CYS A 267 -7.11 8.83 17.74
N HIS A 268 -7.31 9.89 18.53
CA HIS A 268 -8.61 10.57 18.61
C HIS A 268 -9.10 11.10 17.25
N LEU A 269 -8.20 11.69 16.46
CA LEU A 269 -8.54 12.20 15.13
C LEU A 269 -8.86 11.09 14.13
N VAL A 270 -8.18 9.92 14.22
CA VAL A 270 -8.53 8.74 13.42
C VAL A 270 -9.99 8.38 13.64
N PHE A 271 -10.41 8.17 14.89
CA PHE A 271 -11.79 7.77 15.17
C PHE A 271 -12.82 8.85 14.84
N LYS A 272 -12.47 10.13 14.99
CA LYS A 272 -13.34 11.24 14.53
C LYS A 272 -13.53 11.27 13.02
N LEU A 273 -12.48 10.97 12.26
CA LEU A 273 -12.56 10.92 10.82
C LEU A 273 -13.36 9.71 10.35
N LEU A 274 -13.14 8.55 10.98
CA LEU A 274 -13.92 7.34 10.74
C LEU A 274 -15.39 7.55 11.04
N GLU A 275 -15.76 8.08 12.21
CA GLU A 275 -17.14 8.39 12.58
C GLU A 275 -17.88 9.18 11.48
N LYS A 276 -17.17 10.11 10.82
CA LYS A 276 -17.74 10.96 9.78
C LYS A 276 -17.80 10.31 8.41
N GLU A 277 -16.80 9.52 8.03
CA GLU A 277 -16.58 9.14 6.63
C GLU A 277 -16.70 7.61 6.37
N ILE A 278 -16.84 6.78 7.42
CA ILE A 278 -16.92 5.30 7.39
C ILE A 278 -17.88 4.80 6.30
N HIS A 279 -19.14 5.20 6.35
CA HIS A 279 -20.15 4.72 5.39
C HIS A 279 -19.73 5.00 3.94
N LYS A 280 -19.23 6.20 3.65
CA LYS A 280 -18.83 6.58 2.30
C LYS A 280 -17.60 5.83 1.78
N TRP A 281 -16.69 5.43 2.65
CA TRP A 281 -15.43 4.79 2.25
C TRP A 281 -15.58 3.30 1.95
N TRP A 282 -16.65 2.69 2.44
CA TRP A 282 -16.88 1.25 2.41
C TRP A 282 -18.16 0.81 1.69
N ASP A 283 -18.98 1.76 1.23
CA ASP A 283 -20.05 1.54 0.24
C ASP A 283 -19.48 1.41 -1.18
#